data_AF-A0A7I7WRQ9-F1
#
_entry.id   AF-A0A7I7WRQ9-F1
#
_cell.length_a   1.000
_cell.length_b   1.000
_cell.length_c   1.000
_cell.angle_alpha   90.00
_cell.angle_beta   90.00
_cell.angle_gamma   90.00
#
_symmetry.space_group_name_H-M   'P 1'
#
loop_
_entity.id
_entity.type
_entity.pdbx_description
1 polymer ?
#
loop_
_entity_poly.entity_id
_entity_poly.type
_entity_poly.pdbx_seq_one_letter_code
_entity_poly.pdbx_strand_id
1 'polypeptide(L)'
;MYNTNADAKVALSNGEIDALVADLPTAYTVAGELRGGRIVGQLPTDTEDVEQFGIVLDKDSPLTRCVSSAVDGLRSDGTLGRLERQWLSDAGSVRILR
;
A
#
# COMPACT_ATOMS: atom_id res chain seq x y z
N MET A 1 4.62 -12.13 -17.89
CA MET A 1 3.97 -10.88 -17.42
C MET A 1 2.84 -11.29 -16.51
N TYR A 2 2.81 -10.79 -15.28
CA TYR A 2 1.74 -11.05 -14.32
C TYR A 2 0.83 -9.83 -14.30
N ASN A 3 -0.47 -10.02 -14.56
CA ASN A 3 -1.39 -8.91 -14.76
C ASN A 3 -2.17 -8.54 -13.49
N THR A 4 -2.15 -9.43 -12.49
CA THR A 4 -2.82 -9.23 -11.21
C THR A 4 -1.92 -9.64 -10.04
N ASN A 5 -2.24 -9.13 -8.85
CA ASN A 5 -1.59 -9.55 -7.60
C ASN A 5 -1.80 -11.04 -7.33
N ALA A 6 -2.95 -11.60 -7.75
CA ALA A 6 -3.23 -13.03 -7.61
C ALA A 6 -2.28 -13.88 -8.47
N ASP A 7 -2.05 -13.48 -9.73
CA ASP A 7 -1.13 -14.18 -10.63
C ASP A 7 0.30 -14.14 -10.10
N ALA A 8 0.75 -12.96 -9.65
CA ALA A 8 2.10 -12.77 -9.12
C ALA A 8 2.31 -13.56 -7.81
N LYS A 9 1.29 -13.64 -6.96
CA LYS A 9 1.30 -14.45 -5.74
C LYS A 9 1.44 -15.95 -6.05
N VAL A 10 0.69 -16.46 -7.02
CA VAL A 10 0.79 -17.87 -7.46
C VAL A 10 2.18 -18.17 -8.02
N ALA A 11 2.71 -17.29 -8.86
CA ALA A 11 4.06 -17.42 -9.41
C ALA A 11 5.14 -17.47 -8.33
N LEU A 12 5.05 -16.61 -7.32
CA LEU A 12 5.95 -16.62 -6.16
C LEU A 12 5.82 -17.94 -5.38
N SER A 13 4.59 -18.42 -5.15
CA SER A 13 4.36 -19.68 -4.44
C SER A 13 4.85 -20.91 -5.21
N ASN A 14 4.87 -20.85 -6.54
CA ASN A 14 5.35 -21.92 -7.41
C ASN A 14 6.87 -21.88 -7.64
N GLY A 15 7.55 -20.81 -7.18
CA GLY A 15 8.98 -20.60 -7.43
C GLY A 15 9.30 -20.17 -8.87
N GLU A 16 8.32 -19.66 -9.61
CA GLU A 16 8.53 -19.08 -10.94
C GLU A 16 9.24 -17.71 -10.86
N ILE A 17 9.06 -17.01 -9.74
CA ILE A 17 9.77 -15.79 -9.38
C ILE A 17 10.33 -15.92 -7.96
N ASP A 18 11.50 -15.33 -7.73
CA ASP A 18 12.15 -15.33 -6.42
C ASP A 18 11.62 -14.24 -5.48
N ALA A 19 11.04 -13.17 -6.04
CA ALA A 19 10.55 -12.03 -5.29
C ALA A 19 9.42 -11.30 -6.02
N LEU A 20 8.58 -10.61 -5.25
CA LEU A 20 7.49 -9.74 -5.72
C LEU A 20 7.70 -8.35 -5.10
N VAL A 21 7.64 -7.31 -5.94
CA VAL A 21 7.68 -5.91 -5.50
C VAL A 21 6.27 -5.33 -5.61
N ALA A 22 5.80 -4.72 -4.52
CA ALA A 22 4.49 -4.06 -4.42
C ALA A 22 4.57 -2.89 -3.45
N ASP A 23 3.55 -2.03 -3.47
CA ASP A 23 3.32 -1.05 -2.40
C ASP A 23 3.15 -1.75 -1.04
N LEU A 24 3.42 -1.01 0.05
CA LEU A 24 3.46 -1.59 1.39
C LEU A 24 2.13 -2.28 1.78
N PRO A 25 0.95 -1.65 1.69
CA PRO A 25 -0.31 -2.32 2.01
C PRO A 25 -0.54 -3.62 1.23
N THR A 26 -0.25 -3.62 -0.07
CA THR A 26 -0.34 -4.82 -0.91
C THR A 26 0.64 -5.91 -0.44
N ALA A 27 1.89 -5.55 -0.13
CA ALA A 27 2.90 -6.51 0.33
C ALA A 27 2.50 -7.21 1.64
N TYR A 28 1.89 -6.50 2.59
CA TYR A 28 1.37 -7.11 3.82
C TYR A 28 0.24 -8.10 3.56
N THR A 29 -0.70 -7.73 2.68
CA THR A 29 -1.79 -8.63 2.28
C THR A 29 -1.25 -9.90 1.63
N VAL A 30 -0.37 -9.76 0.63
CA VAL A 30 0.22 -10.91 -0.07
C VAL A 30 1.04 -11.80 0.87
N ALA A 31 1.84 -11.21 1.76
CA ALA A 31 2.64 -11.97 2.72
C ALA A 31 1.77 -12.77 3.70
N GLY A 32 0.66 -12.20 4.16
CA GLY A 32 -0.29 -12.87 5.06
C GLY A 32 -1.08 -14.01 4.39
N GLU A 33 -1.28 -13.94 3.07
CA GLU A 33 -1.98 -14.98 2.30
C GLU A 33 -1.06 -16.14 1.87
N LEU A 34 0.25 -15.94 1.88
CA LEU A 34 1.24 -16.95 1.50
C LEU A 34 1.67 -17.78 2.71
N ARG A 35 1.74 -19.11 2.54
CA ARG A 35 2.31 -19.98 3.56
C ARG A 35 3.80 -19.72 3.71
N GLY A 36 4.19 -19.05 4.79
CA GLY A 36 5.58 -18.63 5.02
C GLY A 36 5.97 -17.35 4.26
N GLY A 37 4.99 -16.58 3.78
CA GLY A 37 5.23 -15.27 3.17
C GLY A 37 5.98 -14.34 4.12
N ARG A 38 6.98 -13.63 3.59
CA ARG A 38 7.79 -12.68 4.37
C ARG A 38 8.13 -11.47 3.54
N ILE A 39 7.97 -10.30 4.14
CA ILE A 39 8.52 -9.05 3.60
C ILE A 39 10.00 -8.98 3.98
N VAL A 40 10.88 -8.95 2.98
CA VAL A 40 12.35 -8.95 3.18
C VAL A 40 12.92 -7.56 3.45
N GLY A 41 12.24 -6.52 2.97
CA GLY A 41 12.64 -5.14 3.13
C GLY A 41 11.79 -4.18 2.29
N GLN A 42 11.95 -2.89 2.54
CA GLN A 42 11.42 -1.80 1.71
C GLN A 42 12.54 -1.23 0.85
N LEU A 43 12.25 -0.88 -0.40
CA LEU A 43 13.21 -0.19 -1.26
C LEU A 43 13.46 1.23 -0.72
N PRO A 44 14.69 1.77 -0.85
CA PRO A 44 14.97 3.14 -0.45
C PRO A 44 14.11 4.11 -1.28
N THR A 45 13.58 5.14 -0.63
CA THR A 45 12.94 6.28 -1.30
C THR A 45 14.01 7.34 -1.52
N ASP A 46 14.39 7.57 -2.78
CA ASP A 46 15.40 8.57 -3.14
C ASP A 46 14.88 10.02 -3.08
N THR A 47 13.58 10.20 -2.81
CA THR A 47 12.87 11.48 -2.85
C THR A 47 12.22 11.82 -1.52
N GLU A 48 12.18 13.12 -1.18
CA GLU A 48 11.35 13.63 -0.07
C GLU A 48 9.85 13.43 -0.34
N ASP A 49 9.48 13.18 -1.60
CA ASP A 49 8.13 12.85 -2.03
C ASP A 49 7.79 11.39 -1.66
N VAL A 50 7.29 11.21 -0.44
CA VAL A 50 6.71 9.94 0.01
C VAL A 50 5.38 9.72 -0.71
N GLU A 51 5.16 8.51 -1.23
CA GLU A 51 3.89 8.08 -1.82
C GLU A 51 2.70 8.46 -0.93
N GLN A 52 1.67 9.07 -1.53
CA GLN A 52 0.43 9.43 -0.84
C GLN A 52 -0.76 8.80 -1.57
N PHE A 53 -1.71 8.27 -0.80
CA PHE A 53 -3.01 7.88 -1.33
C PHE A 53 -3.93 9.10 -1.52
N GLY A 54 -4.76 9.04 -2.54
CA GLY A 54 -5.74 10.09 -2.85
C GLY A 54 -6.98 9.54 -3.54
N ILE A 55 -8.03 10.36 -3.61
CA ILE A 55 -9.23 10.07 -4.39
C ILE A 55 -9.07 10.76 -5.74
N VAL A 56 -9.04 9.97 -6.81
CA VAL A 56 -8.92 10.48 -8.18
C VAL A 56 -10.31 10.85 -8.70
N LEU A 57 -10.42 12.05 -9.24
CA LEU A 57 -11.62 12.56 -9.92
C LEU A 57 -11.23 12.97 -11.35
N ASP A 58 -12.24 13.17 -12.20
CA ASP A 58 -12.02 13.76 -13.51
C ASP A 58 -11.30 15.10 -13.39
N LYS A 59 -10.46 15.39 -14.39
CA LYS A 59 -9.78 16.67 -14.48
C LYS A 59 -10.80 17.81 -14.46
N ASP A 60 -10.52 18.84 -13.65
CA ASP A 60 -11.38 20.00 -13.44
C ASP A 60 -12.74 19.69 -12.78
N SER A 61 -12.87 18.54 -12.10
CA SER A 61 -14.09 18.21 -11.36
C SER A 61 -14.43 19.28 -10.32
N PRO A 62 -15.65 19.84 -10.33
CA PRO A 62 -16.08 20.84 -9.34
C PRO A 62 -16.16 20.25 -7.93
N LEU A 63 -16.13 18.92 -7.79
CA LEU A 63 -16.17 18.22 -6.51
C LEU A 63 -14.81 18.14 -5.82
N THR A 64 -13.71 18.45 -6.50
CA THR A 64 -12.34 18.31 -5.96
C THR A 64 -12.20 18.98 -4.60
N ARG A 65 -12.62 20.26 -4.48
CA ARG A 65 -12.58 20.98 -3.20
C ARG A 65 -13.43 20.34 -2.11
N CYS A 66 -14.61 19.82 -2.46
CA CYS A 66 -15.51 19.18 -1.51
C CYS A 66 -14.89 17.87 -0.97
N VAL A 67 -14.36 17.03 -1.87
CA VAL A 67 -13.73 15.76 -1.51
C VAL A 67 -12.47 15.97 -0.68
N SER A 68 -11.61 16.93 -1.07
CA SER A 68 -10.43 17.29 -0.27
C SER A 68 -10.82 17.71 1.15
N SER A 69 -11.79 18.61 1.30
CA SER A 69 -12.26 19.05 2.63
C SER A 69 -12.81 17.90 3.47
N ALA A 70 -13.50 16.93 2.86
CA ALA A 70 -13.99 15.75 3.58
C ALA A 70 -12.84 14.87 4.08
N VAL A 71 -11.83 14.59 3.24
CA VAL A 71 -10.64 13.82 3.62
C VAL A 71 -9.85 14.54 4.72
N ASP A 72 -9.71 15.86 4.61
CA ASP A 72 -9.03 16.67 5.62
C ASP A 72 -9.80 16.67 6.95
N GLY A 73 -11.13 16.70 6.91
CA GLY A 73 -12.00 16.51 8.07
C GLY A 73 -11.71 15.18 8.78
N LEU A 74 -11.75 14.07 8.03
CA LEU A 74 -11.47 12.72 8.54
C LEU A 74 -10.03 12.56 9.09
N ARG A 75 -9.08 13.33 8.55
CA ARG A 75 -7.71 13.37 9.09
C ARG A 75 -7.67 14.14 10.39
N SER A 76 -8.28 15.32 10.43
CA SER A 76 -8.27 16.22 11.59
C SER A 76 -8.98 15.64 12.82
N ASP A 77 -10.06 14.87 12.62
CA ASP A 77 -10.81 14.22 13.70
C ASP A 77 -10.27 12.83 14.09
N GLY A 78 -9.14 12.43 13.48
CA GLY A 78 -8.44 11.18 13.75
C GLY A 78 -9.14 9.93 13.23
N THR A 79 -10.21 10.05 12.42
CA THR A 79 -10.91 8.91 11.84
C THR A 79 -10.00 8.08 10.96
N LEU A 80 -9.21 8.71 10.08
CA LEU A 80 -8.27 7.98 9.22
C LEU A 80 -7.25 7.19 10.05
N GLY A 81 -6.70 7.78 11.11
CA GLY A 81 -5.76 7.07 11.98
C GLY A 81 -6.39 5.90 12.75
N ARG A 82 -7.69 5.96 13.09
CA ARG A 82 -8.40 4.81 13.68
C ARG A 82 -8.57 3.69 12.66
N LEU A 83 -8.93 4.01 11.42
CA LEU A 83 -9.07 3.04 10.33
C LEU A 83 -7.73 2.38 9.99
N GLU A 84 -6.66 3.17 9.91
CA GLU A 84 -5.30 2.67 9.69
C GLU A 84 -4.91 1.67 10.77
N ARG A 85 -5.10 1.99 12.05
CA ARG A 85 -4.80 1.04 13.14
C ARG A 85 -5.65 -0.22 13.10
N GLN A 86 -6.90 -0.12 12.66
CA GLN A 86 -7.80 -1.26 12.59
C GLN A 86 -7.43 -2.24 11.47
N TRP A 87 -6.99 -1.72 10.32
CA TRP A 87 -6.82 -2.52 9.10
C TRP A 87 -5.36 -2.71 8.67
N LEU A 88 -4.44 -1.88 9.15
CA LEU A 88 -3.04 -1.80 8.72
C LEU A 88 -2.04 -1.83 9.90
N SER A 89 -2.41 -2.45 11.04
CA SER A 89 -1.60 -2.43 12.27
C SER A 89 -0.14 -2.87 12.11
N ASP A 90 0.13 -3.73 11.12
CA ASP A 90 1.45 -4.34 10.93
C ASP A 90 2.34 -3.55 9.96
N ALA A 91 1.78 -2.56 9.24
CA ALA A 91 2.31 -1.98 7.99
C ALA A 91 3.63 -1.19 8.08
N GLY A 92 4.19 -0.97 9.28
CA GLY A 92 5.31 -0.04 9.52
C GLY A 92 6.61 -0.64 10.06
N SER A 93 6.80 -1.96 10.01
CA SER A 93 7.84 -2.66 10.79
C SER A 93 9.01 -3.22 9.98
N VAL A 94 9.12 -2.90 8.69
CA VAL A 94 10.11 -3.51 7.78
C VAL A 94 11.33 -2.61 7.58
N ARG A 95 12.53 -3.21 7.56
CA ARG A 95 13.81 -2.53 7.30
C ARG A 95 13.94 -2.06 5.83
N ILE A 96 14.57 -0.90 5.63
CA ILE A 96 15.01 -0.43 4.30
C ILE A 96 16.19 -1.25 3.77
N LEU A 97 16.12 -1.72 2.53
CA LEU A 97 17.19 -2.45 1.83
C LEU A 97 18.31 -1.49 1.40
N ARG A 98 19.55 -1.99 1.39
CA ARG A 98 20.75 -1.27 0.95
C ARG A 98 21.32 -1.92 -0.30
#